data_AF-A0A1G2HRC6-F1
#
_entry.id   AF-A0A1G2HRC6-F1
#
_cell.length_a   1.000
_cell.length_b   1.000
_cell.length_c   1.000
_cell.angle_alpha   90.00
_cell.angle_beta   90.00
_cell.angle_gamma   90.00
#
_symmetry.space_group_name_H-M   'P 1'
#
loop_
_entity.id
_entity.type
_entity.pdbx_description
1 polymer ?
#
loop_
_entity_poly.entity_id
_entity_poly.type
_entity_poly.pdbx_seq_one_letter_code
_entity_poly.pdbx_strand_id
1 'polypeptide(L)'
;MIKKYHQKIIFSIFLLGVLMSFSIFVNAQNDSSGSDATPKEIIFPIAELDNCSNKKECRDYCNNPSHMDVCIQFAKEHGLMNDAEAERAYKFKDALQKGSGPGGCNSEDSCKTYCSDVSHIEDCIAFAKQMGITEDVHISQAEKVSVYLRSGGTMPGNCTSKESCQQYCSDFSHGEECIAFAEKSGLAMTEGSHEIAPGQFRKFLELAKKGQTPGGCGSKDGCEQYCQDTSHFQECVDFAKEAGFINHEQSEMIKKSGGKGPGNCNSKETCQRYCDDESHREECFNFAKDRGMIDEGQLRHMKNGLVWLKQGLEQAPPEVAACLTSLLGSNIIEDIQAGKLSPGPEIAVKTKECFEKFNHSQRSLLVVAGEIPKEVLACIHEKIGDSFDKIQSGEQELTPETADTIRICFQSVHFNEGSGNNEPARFLKSAPTQVQACLKEKVGNEFEKLKEGSEHFNFELKGKIRECIEQFRPQAQKGFNESENDGQAARERAKNHFEGMSKELIECIKNLVGQEAFNKVASGEKSFSELREEVAMCMEMIRDVPSTDQHTESIENMRDTMQK
;
A
#
# COMPACT_ATOMS: atom_id res chain seq x y z
N MET A 1 22.87 28.23 -2.76
CA MET A 1 24.07 29.01 -3.17
C MET A 1 24.64 29.57 -1.88
N ILE A 2 25.72 29.04 -1.32
CA ILE A 2 27.14 29.20 -1.65
C ILE A 2 27.81 27.95 -1.05
N LYS A 3 28.48 27.02 -1.73
CA LYS A 3 29.13 26.99 -3.03
C LYS A 3 29.24 25.51 -3.46
N LYS A 4 28.54 25.14 -4.54
CA LYS A 4 29.06 24.16 -5.50
C LYS A 4 30.36 24.78 -6.07
N TYR A 5 31.55 24.43 -5.56
CA TYR A 5 32.81 24.84 -6.22
C TYR A 5 34.06 23.95 -5.96
N HIS A 6 33.97 22.75 -5.36
CA HIS A 6 35.11 21.81 -5.30
C HIS A 6 34.80 20.36 -5.66
N GLN A 7 33.80 20.15 -6.53
CA GLN A 7 33.73 18.93 -7.32
C GLN A 7 34.86 18.98 -8.38
N LYS A 8 35.82 18.04 -8.33
CA LYS A 8 36.82 17.63 -9.38
C LYS A 8 38.32 17.57 -9.04
N ILE A 9 38.77 17.75 -7.79
CA ILE A 9 40.16 17.45 -7.41
C ILE A 9 40.05 16.88 -5.98
N ILE A 10 40.04 15.57 -5.73
CA ILE A 10 41.22 14.72 -5.52
C ILE A 10 40.69 13.26 -5.60
N PHE A 11 40.51 12.76 -6.82
CA PHE A 11 40.44 11.31 -7.09
C PHE A 11 41.80 10.82 -7.61
N SER A 12 42.89 11.49 -7.23
CA SER A 12 44.21 11.30 -7.88
C SER A 12 45.41 11.27 -6.93
N ILE A 13 45.23 11.00 -5.63
CA ILE A 13 46.38 10.70 -4.76
C ILE A 13 46.06 9.49 -3.88
N PHE A 14 45.98 8.35 -4.55
CA PHE A 14 46.60 7.14 -4.02
C PHE A 14 48.11 7.40 -4.04
N LEU A 15 48.71 7.81 -2.94
CA LEU A 15 50.12 7.55 -2.63
C LEU A 15 50.45 7.98 -1.19
N LEU A 16 50.72 6.97 -0.36
CA LEU A 16 51.79 6.91 0.65
C LEU A 16 51.86 7.97 1.77
N GLY A 17 51.87 7.46 3.01
CA GLY A 17 52.72 8.00 4.09
C GLY A 17 51.95 8.72 5.21
N VAL A 18 51.66 8.10 6.35
CA VAL A 18 52.56 7.90 7.51
C VAL A 18 52.75 9.18 8.36
N LEU A 19 52.19 9.09 9.58
CA LEU A 19 52.64 9.60 10.89
C LEU A 19 52.35 11.04 11.39
N MET A 20 51.81 11.04 12.63
CA MET A 20 51.96 12.00 13.74
C MET A 20 51.28 13.39 13.59
N SER A 21 50.71 14.07 14.60
CA SER A 21 50.68 13.89 16.07
C SER A 21 49.66 14.84 16.74
N PHE A 22 49.14 14.42 17.91
CA PHE A 22 48.75 15.18 19.13
C PHE A 22 47.92 16.50 19.07
N SER A 23 46.67 16.43 19.58
CA SER A 23 46.17 17.05 20.84
C SER A 23 44.86 17.87 20.79
N ILE A 24 43.84 17.28 21.46
CA ILE A 24 42.88 17.84 22.44
C ILE A 24 42.13 19.15 22.09
N PHE A 25 40.80 19.03 21.92
CA PHE A 25 39.84 19.82 22.70
C PHE A 25 38.62 18.97 23.07
N VAL A 26 38.32 18.97 24.37
CA VAL A 26 37.10 18.48 25.00
C VAL A 26 35.95 19.40 24.64
N ASN A 27 34.81 18.83 24.25
CA ASN A 27 33.51 19.29 24.74
C ASN A 27 32.53 18.11 24.76
N ALA A 28 32.11 17.78 25.97
CA ALA A 28 30.96 16.95 26.25
C ALA A 28 29.70 17.77 26.01
N GLN A 29 28.75 17.25 25.25
CA GLN A 29 27.32 17.42 25.54
C GLN A 29 26.61 16.09 25.31
N ASN A 30 26.03 15.60 26.39
CA ASN A 30 24.91 14.68 26.39
C ASN A 30 23.77 15.27 25.54
N ASP A 31 23.10 14.44 24.76
CA ASP A 31 21.71 14.14 25.06
C ASP A 31 21.22 12.88 24.33
N SER A 32 20.43 12.13 25.08
CA SER A 32 19.80 10.87 24.80
C SER A 32 18.44 11.02 24.12
N SER A 33 18.01 9.92 23.49
CA SER A 33 16.63 9.39 23.37
C SER A 33 15.76 9.72 22.15
N GLY A 34 15.19 8.63 21.58
CA GLY A 34 13.96 8.59 20.76
C GLY A 34 14.19 8.17 19.29
N SER A 35 14.42 6.91 18.94
CA SER A 35 13.44 5.81 18.70
C SER A 35 12.44 6.04 17.55
N ASP A 36 12.86 5.77 16.32
CA ASP A 36 12.06 5.06 15.31
C ASP A 36 13.07 4.42 14.32
N ALA A 37 13.22 3.09 14.36
CA ALA A 37 14.29 2.40 13.67
C ALA A 37 13.80 1.85 12.33
N THR A 38 14.04 2.59 11.26
CA THR A 38 14.36 1.94 9.99
C THR A 38 15.53 0.99 10.22
N PRO A 39 15.54 -0.25 9.66
CA PRO A 39 16.66 -1.16 9.84
C PRO A 39 17.93 -0.45 9.38
N LYS A 40 18.85 -0.15 10.32
CA LYS A 40 20.13 0.45 9.97
C LYS A 40 20.84 -0.53 9.04
N GLU A 41 21.19 -0.06 7.85
CA GLU A 41 21.94 -0.83 6.87
C GLU A 41 23.21 -1.41 7.55
N ILE A 42 23.32 -2.74 7.57
CA ILE A 42 24.45 -3.45 8.19
C ILE A 42 25.61 -3.43 7.21
N ILE A 43 26.67 -2.70 7.56
CA ILE A 43 27.88 -2.61 6.74
C ILE A 43 28.89 -3.65 7.23
N PHE A 44 29.31 -4.55 6.35
CA PHE A 44 30.38 -5.50 6.62
C PHE A 44 31.75 -4.90 6.32
N PRO A 45 32.82 -5.31 7.04
CA PRO A 45 32.82 -6.26 8.17
C PRO A 45 32.27 -5.64 9.47
N ILE A 46 31.66 -6.47 10.32
CA ILE A 46 31.07 -6.01 11.59
C ILE A 46 32.11 -6.08 12.69
N ALA A 47 32.66 -4.93 13.08
CA ALA A 47 33.76 -4.85 14.04
C ALA A 47 33.38 -5.43 15.42
N GLU A 48 32.13 -5.25 15.84
CA GLU A 48 31.58 -5.74 17.12
C GLU A 48 31.46 -7.28 17.16
N LEU A 49 31.37 -7.93 15.99
CA LEU A 49 31.20 -9.38 15.84
C LEU A 49 32.46 -10.02 15.23
N ASP A 50 33.62 -9.66 15.77
CA ASP A 50 34.94 -10.15 15.37
C ASP A 50 35.30 -9.92 13.90
N ASN A 51 34.90 -8.76 13.37
CA ASN A 51 35.12 -8.37 11.97
C ASN A 51 34.58 -9.39 10.95
N CYS A 52 33.49 -10.10 11.29
CA CYS A 52 32.86 -11.02 10.35
C CYS A 52 32.49 -10.28 9.04
N SER A 53 32.92 -10.83 7.90
CA SER A 53 32.92 -10.13 6.61
C SER A 53 31.64 -10.32 5.80
N ASN A 54 30.77 -11.23 6.25
CA ASN A 54 29.51 -11.57 5.60
C ASN A 54 28.56 -12.26 6.57
N LYS A 55 27.30 -12.41 6.16
CA LYS A 55 26.22 -13.02 6.96
C LYS A 55 26.55 -14.42 7.48
N LYS A 56 27.27 -15.24 6.70
CA LYS A 56 27.61 -16.61 7.11
C LYS A 56 28.62 -16.59 8.25
N GLU A 57 29.69 -15.82 8.11
CA GLU A 57 30.71 -15.70 9.17
C GLU A 57 30.14 -15.13 10.46
N CYS A 58 29.26 -14.12 10.38
CA CYS A 58 28.62 -13.57 11.58
C CYS A 58 27.69 -14.59 12.24
N ARG A 59 26.98 -15.41 11.45
CA ARG A 59 26.18 -16.52 11.99
C ARG A 59 27.07 -17.54 12.70
N ASP A 60 28.15 -17.97 12.05
CA ASP A 60 29.07 -18.96 12.63
C ASP A 60 29.66 -18.44 13.96
N TYR A 61 30.02 -17.15 14.04
CA TYR A 61 30.45 -16.49 15.28
C TYR A 61 29.34 -16.50 16.35
N CYS A 62 28.12 -16.08 15.98
CA CYS A 62 26.98 -16.00 16.91
C CYS A 62 26.41 -17.35 17.35
N ASN A 63 26.70 -18.43 16.62
CA ASN A 63 26.28 -19.80 16.95
C ASN A 63 27.07 -20.38 18.13
N ASN A 64 28.15 -19.73 18.57
CA ASN A 64 28.87 -20.07 19.77
C ASN A 64 28.19 -19.43 21.00
N PRO A 65 27.76 -20.22 22.01
CA PRO A 65 27.15 -19.70 23.24
C PRO A 65 28.00 -18.68 24.01
N SER A 66 29.33 -18.67 23.79
CA SER A 66 30.24 -17.68 24.37
C SER A 66 30.18 -16.30 23.69
N HIS A 67 29.62 -16.22 22.48
CA HIS A 67 29.51 -14.98 21.69
C HIS A 67 28.06 -14.48 21.57
N MET A 68 27.08 -15.26 22.02
CA MET A 68 25.66 -14.90 21.90
C MET A 68 25.31 -13.57 22.60
N ASP A 69 25.95 -13.19 23.71
CA ASP A 69 25.64 -11.92 24.38
C ASP A 69 25.92 -10.71 23.47
N VAL A 70 27.10 -10.66 22.84
CA VAL A 70 27.46 -9.57 21.93
C VAL A 70 26.60 -9.59 20.66
N CYS A 71 26.22 -10.77 20.18
CA CYS A 71 25.33 -10.93 19.03
C CYS A 71 23.90 -10.48 19.32
N ILE A 72 23.35 -10.82 20.48
CA ILE A 72 22.01 -10.37 20.91
C ILE A 72 22.03 -8.86 21.06
N GLN A 73 23.04 -8.30 21.72
CA GLN A 73 23.17 -6.85 21.88
C GLN A 73 23.27 -6.12 20.53
N PHE A 74 24.11 -6.62 19.62
CA PHE A 74 24.20 -6.09 18.25
C PHE A 74 22.84 -6.14 17.54
N ALA A 75 22.14 -7.27 17.61
CA ALA A 75 20.82 -7.42 17.00
C ALA A 75 19.80 -6.42 17.56
N LYS A 76 19.82 -6.16 18.87
CA LYS A 76 18.97 -5.13 19.51
C LYS A 76 19.30 -3.72 19.01
N GLU A 77 20.57 -3.33 19.04
CA GLU A 77 21.03 -1.97 18.70
C GLU A 77 20.79 -1.61 17.23
N HIS A 78 20.78 -2.63 16.36
CA HIS A 78 20.53 -2.49 14.94
C HIS A 78 19.07 -2.78 14.53
N GLY A 79 18.17 -2.99 15.49
CA GLY A 79 16.74 -3.22 15.22
C GLY A 79 16.43 -4.56 14.54
N LEU A 80 17.37 -5.51 14.59
CA LEU A 80 17.17 -6.89 14.11
C LEU A 80 16.43 -7.76 15.12
N MET A 81 16.25 -7.26 16.34
CA MET A 81 15.63 -7.96 17.45
C MET A 81 14.98 -6.95 18.40
N ASN A 82 13.72 -7.16 18.77
CA ASN A 82 13.06 -6.38 19.81
C ASN A 82 13.44 -6.88 21.22
N ASP A 83 13.05 -6.14 22.26
CA ASP A 83 13.38 -6.49 23.65
C ASP A 83 12.86 -7.88 24.06
N ALA A 84 11.64 -8.24 23.65
CA ALA A 84 11.06 -9.52 23.99
C ALA A 84 11.78 -10.69 23.30
N GLU A 85 12.22 -10.50 22.05
CA GLU A 85 13.05 -11.47 21.33
C GLU A 85 14.43 -11.62 21.96
N ALA A 86 15.04 -10.51 22.39
CA ALA A 86 16.34 -10.55 23.06
C ALA A 86 16.27 -11.26 24.41
N GLU A 87 15.23 -11.03 25.20
CA GLU A 87 15.01 -11.77 26.44
C GLU A 87 14.91 -13.28 26.20
N ARG A 88 14.22 -13.71 25.13
CA ARG A 88 14.16 -15.14 24.76
C ARG A 88 15.52 -15.66 24.32
N ALA A 89 16.28 -14.89 23.55
CA ALA A 89 17.62 -15.27 23.11
C ALA A 89 18.61 -15.41 24.29
N TYR A 90 18.54 -14.51 25.29
CA TYR A 90 19.33 -14.62 26.52
C TYR A 90 18.97 -15.87 27.33
N LYS A 91 17.66 -16.15 27.50
CA LYS A 91 17.23 -17.40 28.15
C LYS A 91 17.77 -18.63 27.41
N PHE A 92 17.74 -18.61 26.07
CA PHE A 92 18.20 -19.73 25.25
C PHE A 92 19.70 -19.95 25.39
N LYS A 93 20.50 -18.89 25.30
CA LYS A 93 21.94 -18.91 25.60
C LYS A 93 22.20 -19.52 26.99
N ASP A 94 21.52 -19.04 28.02
CA ASP A 94 21.73 -19.53 29.39
C ASP A 94 21.39 -21.02 29.54
N ALA A 95 20.38 -21.50 28.81
CA ALA A 95 20.05 -22.92 28.76
C ALA A 95 21.15 -23.73 28.06
N LEU A 96 21.68 -23.26 26.93
CA LEU A 96 22.78 -23.93 26.22
C LEU A 96 24.08 -23.97 27.03
N GLN A 97 24.44 -22.88 27.70
CA GLN A 97 25.64 -22.84 28.56
C GLN A 97 25.58 -23.81 29.74
N LYS A 98 24.37 -24.12 30.22
CA LYS A 98 24.14 -25.12 31.28
C LYS A 98 24.01 -26.54 30.73
N GLY A 99 24.23 -26.76 29.43
CA GLY A 99 24.04 -28.05 28.78
C GLY A 99 22.60 -28.55 28.83
N SER A 100 21.64 -27.64 29.01
CA SER A 100 20.22 -27.94 29.19
C SER A 100 19.44 -27.96 27.87
N GLY A 101 20.13 -27.99 26.73
CA GLY A 101 19.49 -28.25 25.45
C GLY A 101 18.96 -29.69 25.37
N PRO A 102 17.96 -29.96 24.52
CA PRO A 102 17.43 -31.31 24.34
C PRO A 102 18.57 -32.27 23.93
N GLY A 103 18.63 -33.44 24.56
CA GLY A 103 19.72 -34.40 24.34
C GLY A 103 21.11 -33.92 24.81
N GLY A 104 21.19 -32.83 25.57
CA GLY A 104 22.46 -32.20 25.96
C GLY A 104 23.11 -31.38 24.85
N CYS A 105 22.37 -31.03 23.79
CA CYS A 105 22.86 -30.16 22.73
C CYS A 105 23.24 -28.77 23.30
N ASN A 106 24.26 -28.15 22.72
CA ASN A 106 24.89 -26.93 23.26
C ASN A 106 25.23 -25.89 22.18
N SER A 107 24.71 -26.06 20.97
CA SER A 107 24.84 -25.14 19.83
C SER A 107 23.62 -25.27 18.93
N GLU A 108 23.32 -24.26 18.12
CA GLU A 108 22.21 -24.29 17.16
C GLU A 108 22.26 -25.56 16.29
N ASP A 109 23.41 -25.85 15.68
CA ASP A 109 23.56 -26.99 14.77
C ASP A 109 23.39 -28.34 15.47
N SER A 110 23.95 -28.49 16.68
CA SER A 110 23.77 -29.73 17.46
C SER A 110 22.32 -29.94 17.89
N CYS A 111 21.63 -28.86 18.29
CA CYS A 111 20.23 -28.92 18.69
C CYS A 111 19.32 -29.17 17.49
N LYS A 112 19.61 -28.54 16.33
CA LYS A 112 18.91 -28.77 15.07
C LYS A 112 19.06 -30.22 14.63
N THR A 113 20.27 -30.78 14.73
CA THR A 113 20.51 -32.19 14.40
C THR A 113 19.73 -33.12 15.34
N TYR A 114 19.80 -32.90 16.65
CA TYR A 114 19.06 -33.70 17.63
C TYR A 114 17.54 -33.63 17.40
N CYS A 115 17.00 -32.42 17.27
CA CYS A 115 15.57 -32.20 17.06
C CYS A 115 15.07 -32.50 15.64
N SER A 116 15.97 -32.70 14.69
CA SER A 116 15.58 -33.18 13.36
C SER A 116 15.13 -34.63 13.40
N ASP A 117 15.60 -35.43 14.37
CA ASP A 117 15.16 -36.81 14.56
C ASP A 117 13.82 -36.85 15.29
N VAL A 118 12.80 -37.39 14.64
CA VAL A 118 11.44 -37.52 15.16
C VAL A 118 11.36 -38.36 16.44
N SER A 119 12.32 -39.26 16.68
CA SER A 119 12.41 -40.02 17.94
C SER A 119 12.70 -39.13 19.16
N HIS A 120 13.18 -37.90 18.93
CA HIS A 120 13.47 -36.90 19.95
C HIS A 120 12.43 -35.76 20.00
N ILE A 121 11.32 -35.90 19.27
CA ILE A 121 10.31 -34.83 19.13
C ILE A 121 9.76 -34.33 20.48
N GLU A 122 9.61 -35.23 21.46
CA GLU A 122 9.05 -34.89 22.77
C GLU A 122 10.02 -34.04 23.61
N ASP A 123 11.30 -34.37 23.58
CA ASP A 123 12.34 -33.59 24.26
C ASP A 123 12.40 -32.17 23.70
N CYS A 124 12.29 -32.05 22.37
CA CYS A 124 12.34 -30.77 21.67
C CYS A 124 11.08 -29.93 21.89
N ILE A 125 9.89 -30.53 21.93
CA ILE A 125 8.65 -29.84 22.33
C ILE A 125 8.75 -29.36 23.78
N ALA A 126 9.21 -30.22 24.70
CA ALA A 126 9.35 -29.87 26.10
C ALA A 126 10.33 -28.71 26.30
N PHE A 127 11.47 -28.76 25.62
CA PHE A 127 12.44 -27.69 25.62
C PHE A 127 11.87 -26.39 25.03
N ALA A 128 11.21 -26.43 23.88
CA ALA A 128 10.59 -25.25 23.27
C ALA A 128 9.58 -24.57 24.22
N LYS A 129 8.75 -25.37 24.91
CA LYS A 129 7.83 -24.86 25.95
C LYS A 129 8.56 -24.25 27.14
N GLN A 130 9.62 -24.89 27.62
CA GLN A 130 10.48 -24.34 28.68
C GLN A 130 11.06 -22.98 28.27
N MET A 131 11.36 -22.80 26.98
CA MET A 131 11.84 -21.54 26.41
C MET A 131 10.74 -20.50 26.16
N GLY A 132 9.48 -20.82 26.46
CA GLY A 132 8.32 -19.93 26.23
C GLY A 132 7.84 -19.89 24.77
N ILE A 133 8.24 -20.87 23.95
CA ILE A 133 7.81 -21.00 22.55
C ILE A 133 6.54 -21.88 22.53
N THR A 134 5.41 -21.31 22.96
CA THR A 134 4.15 -22.06 23.12
C THR A 134 3.11 -21.79 22.03
N GLU A 135 3.19 -20.64 21.36
CA GLU A 135 2.23 -20.19 20.34
C GLU A 135 2.75 -20.39 18.90
N ASP A 136 3.89 -21.06 18.75
CA ASP A 136 4.49 -21.32 17.45
C ASP A 136 3.77 -22.46 16.72
N VAL A 137 3.43 -22.23 15.44
CA VAL A 137 2.71 -23.19 14.60
C VAL A 137 3.47 -24.51 14.43
N HIS A 138 4.80 -24.48 14.39
CA HIS A 138 5.62 -25.69 14.27
C HIS A 138 5.62 -26.50 15.56
N ILE A 139 5.51 -25.86 16.73
CA ILE A 139 5.36 -26.57 18.01
C ILE A 139 4.00 -27.26 18.07
N SER A 140 2.92 -26.59 17.68
CA SER A 140 1.59 -27.22 17.62
C SER A 140 1.55 -28.40 16.62
N GLN A 141 2.21 -28.29 15.47
CA GLN A 141 2.35 -29.38 14.51
C GLN A 141 3.19 -30.54 15.08
N ALA A 142 4.29 -30.25 15.77
CA ALA A 142 5.11 -31.27 16.41
C ALA A 142 4.34 -32.03 17.49
N GLU A 143 3.51 -31.35 18.29
CA GLU A 143 2.64 -31.99 19.29
C GLU A 143 1.65 -32.97 18.65
N LYS A 144 1.02 -32.56 17.55
CA LYS A 144 0.13 -33.41 16.76
C LYS A 144 0.82 -34.69 16.27
N VAL A 145 2.03 -34.56 15.74
CA VAL A 145 2.86 -35.70 15.34
C VAL A 145 3.23 -36.57 16.54
N SER A 146 3.65 -35.98 17.67
CA SER A 146 3.97 -36.71 18.90
C SER A 146 2.78 -37.53 19.42
N VAL A 147 1.57 -36.94 19.45
CA VAL A 147 0.34 -37.64 19.86
C VAL A 147 0.03 -38.81 18.93
N TYR A 148 0.16 -38.62 17.62
CA TYR A 148 -0.03 -39.68 16.64
C TYR A 148 0.95 -40.84 16.83
N LEU A 149 2.24 -40.55 17.01
CA LEU A 149 3.26 -41.57 17.25
C LEU A 149 3.04 -42.33 18.57
N ARG A 150 2.67 -41.62 19.65
CA ARG A 150 2.27 -42.26 20.93
C ARG A 150 1.09 -43.20 20.78
N SER A 151 0.17 -42.91 19.85
CA SER A 151 -0.98 -43.77 19.56
C SER A 151 -0.63 -45.03 18.74
N GLY A 152 0.65 -45.28 18.46
CA GLY A 152 1.11 -46.38 17.62
C GLY A 152 1.16 -46.06 16.13
N GLY A 153 1.04 -44.77 15.77
CA GLY A 153 1.26 -44.28 14.43
C GLY A 153 2.71 -44.45 13.97
N THR A 154 2.95 -44.40 12.66
CA THR A 154 4.29 -44.50 12.06
C THR A 154 4.50 -43.37 11.05
N MET A 155 5.73 -42.91 10.93
CA MET A 155 6.08 -41.89 9.93
C MET A 155 6.03 -42.49 8.52
N PRO A 156 5.61 -41.72 7.49
CA PRO A 156 5.60 -42.18 6.11
C PRO A 156 6.98 -42.69 5.68
N GLY A 157 7.04 -43.88 5.07
CA GLY A 157 8.31 -44.47 4.62
C GLY A 157 9.32 -44.74 5.74
N ASN A 158 8.90 -44.69 7.01
CA ASN A 158 9.76 -44.66 8.20
C ASN A 158 10.81 -43.54 8.17
N CYS A 159 10.47 -42.40 7.55
CA CYS A 159 11.32 -41.23 7.58
C CYS A 159 11.49 -40.73 9.03
N THR A 160 12.72 -40.36 9.40
CA THR A 160 13.04 -39.91 10.77
C THR A 160 13.44 -38.45 10.84
N SER A 161 13.76 -37.81 9.71
CA SER A 161 14.10 -36.40 9.63
C SER A 161 13.20 -35.63 8.69
N LYS A 162 13.08 -34.31 8.92
CA LYS A 162 12.33 -33.40 8.04
C LYS A 162 12.73 -33.59 6.57
N GLU A 163 14.02 -33.59 6.29
CA GLU A 163 14.57 -33.72 4.94
C GLU A 163 14.20 -35.08 4.33
N SER A 164 14.37 -36.18 5.07
CA SER A 164 13.98 -37.51 4.58
C SER A 164 12.47 -37.66 4.34
N CYS A 165 11.64 -37.07 5.20
CA CYS A 165 10.19 -37.09 5.05
C CYS A 165 9.74 -36.24 3.86
N GLN A 166 10.34 -35.06 3.68
CA GLN A 166 10.07 -34.21 2.53
C GLN A 166 10.44 -34.90 1.24
N GLN A 167 11.62 -35.54 1.18
CA GLN A 167 12.03 -36.30 0.00
C GLN A 167 11.07 -37.46 -0.30
N TYR A 168 10.69 -38.24 0.71
CA TYR A 168 9.75 -39.36 0.56
C TYR A 168 8.37 -38.88 0.06
N CYS A 169 7.83 -37.83 0.68
CA CYS A 169 6.51 -37.30 0.34
C CYS A 169 6.48 -36.44 -0.94
N SER A 170 7.65 -36.07 -1.49
CA SER A 170 7.75 -35.34 -2.77
C SER A 170 7.61 -36.26 -3.98
N ASP A 171 7.75 -37.57 -3.78
CA ASP A 171 7.40 -38.58 -4.77
C ASP A 171 5.89 -38.87 -4.70
N PHE A 172 5.18 -38.61 -5.81
CA PHE A 172 3.73 -38.77 -5.85
C PHE A 172 3.28 -40.23 -5.71
N SER A 173 4.18 -41.21 -5.92
CA SER A 173 3.88 -42.62 -5.66
C SER A 173 3.64 -42.91 -4.16
N HIS A 174 4.18 -42.06 -3.28
CA HIS A 174 4.00 -42.13 -1.83
C HIS A 174 2.92 -41.15 -1.31
N GLY A 175 2.28 -40.37 -2.19
CA GLY A 175 1.39 -39.29 -1.81
C GLY A 175 0.20 -39.72 -0.93
N GLU A 176 -0.42 -40.87 -1.21
CA GLU A 176 -1.55 -41.38 -0.39
C GLU A 176 -1.14 -41.68 1.06
N GLU A 177 0.06 -42.24 1.25
CA GLU A 177 0.60 -42.53 2.57
C GLU A 177 0.85 -41.24 3.35
N CYS A 178 1.42 -40.22 2.70
CA CYS A 178 1.68 -38.92 3.30
C CYS A 178 0.39 -38.14 3.63
N ILE A 179 -0.65 -38.23 2.78
CA ILE A 179 -1.98 -37.67 3.09
C ILE A 179 -2.59 -38.37 4.29
N ALA A 180 -2.58 -39.71 4.29
CA ALA A 180 -3.15 -40.49 5.38
C ALA A 180 -2.44 -40.20 6.72
N PHE A 181 -1.13 -40.01 6.69
CA PHE A 181 -0.37 -39.55 7.85
C PHE A 181 -0.83 -38.17 8.31
N ALA A 182 -0.94 -37.18 7.43
CA ALA A 182 -1.35 -35.83 7.80
C ALA A 182 -2.76 -35.79 8.40
N GLU A 183 -3.71 -36.51 7.79
CA GLU A 183 -5.08 -36.60 8.32
C GLU A 183 -5.12 -37.29 9.70
N LYS A 184 -4.41 -38.41 9.85
CA LYS A 184 -4.40 -39.16 11.13
C LYS A 184 -3.65 -38.43 12.24
N SER A 185 -2.62 -37.66 11.88
CA SER A 185 -1.91 -36.80 12.83
C SER A 185 -2.62 -35.47 13.07
N GLY A 186 -3.66 -35.13 12.31
CA GLY A 186 -4.35 -33.85 12.41
C GLY A 186 -3.52 -32.66 11.92
N LEU A 187 -2.48 -32.93 11.12
CA LEU A 187 -1.71 -31.91 10.43
C LEU A 187 -2.55 -31.29 9.31
N ALA A 188 -2.64 -29.96 9.31
CA ALA A 188 -3.13 -29.24 8.17
C ALA A 188 -2.05 -29.25 7.09
N MET A 189 -2.44 -29.58 5.86
CA MET A 189 -1.58 -29.45 4.69
C MET A 189 -1.59 -27.97 4.29
N THR A 190 -0.61 -27.19 4.74
CA THR A 190 -0.52 -25.75 4.41
C THR A 190 0.72 -25.47 3.58
N GLU A 191 0.55 -24.69 2.52
CA GLU A 191 1.66 -24.05 1.80
C GLU A 191 1.44 -22.53 1.88
N GLY A 192 2.30 -21.83 2.62
CA GLY A 192 2.09 -20.42 2.97
C GLY A 192 0.83 -20.21 3.82
N SER A 193 -0.01 -19.23 3.46
CA SER A 193 -1.25 -18.89 4.16
C SER A 193 -2.48 -19.68 3.71
N HIS A 194 -2.34 -20.63 2.77
CA HIS A 194 -3.46 -21.38 2.21
C HIS A 194 -3.40 -22.84 2.67
N GLU A 195 -4.48 -23.29 3.29
CA GLU A 195 -4.70 -24.70 3.58
C GLU A 195 -5.11 -25.40 2.29
N ILE A 196 -4.27 -26.33 1.84
CA ILE A 196 -4.58 -27.22 0.74
C ILE A 196 -5.49 -28.30 1.32
N ALA A 197 -6.78 -28.25 0.97
CA ALA A 197 -7.71 -29.28 1.39
C ALA A 197 -7.17 -30.65 0.93
N PRO A 198 -7.14 -31.69 1.80
CA PRO A 198 -6.65 -33.02 1.42
C PRO A 198 -7.29 -33.59 0.15
N GLY A 199 -8.55 -33.21 -0.13
CA GLY A 199 -9.23 -33.55 -1.38
C GLY A 199 -8.60 -32.97 -2.65
N GLN A 200 -8.08 -31.74 -2.60
CA GLN A 200 -7.39 -31.13 -3.74
C GLN A 200 -6.06 -31.85 -4.03
N PHE A 201 -5.29 -32.17 -3.00
CA PHE A 201 -4.04 -32.91 -3.19
C PHE A 201 -4.29 -34.34 -3.69
N ARG A 202 -5.32 -35.04 -3.18
CA ARG A 202 -5.75 -36.34 -3.77
C ARG A 202 -6.12 -36.24 -5.24
N LYS A 203 -6.90 -35.21 -5.61
CA LYS A 203 -7.24 -34.97 -7.02
C LYS A 203 -5.99 -34.77 -7.87
N PHE A 204 -5.01 -34.03 -7.36
CA PHE A 204 -3.72 -33.86 -8.02
C PHE A 204 -2.97 -35.19 -8.17
N LEU A 205 -2.88 -36.01 -7.12
CA LEU A 205 -2.25 -37.33 -7.17
C LEU A 205 -2.92 -38.25 -8.21
N GLU A 206 -4.24 -38.22 -8.31
CA GLU A 206 -4.97 -39.00 -9.32
C GLU A 206 -4.63 -38.54 -10.76
N LEU A 207 -4.42 -37.25 -10.98
CA LEU A 207 -3.96 -36.73 -12.27
C LEU A 207 -2.50 -37.14 -12.54
N ALA A 208 -1.64 -37.08 -11.53
CA ALA A 208 -0.24 -37.52 -11.62
C ALA A 208 -0.12 -39.02 -11.95
N LYS A 209 -0.88 -39.89 -11.27
CA LYS A 209 -0.92 -41.34 -11.56
C LYS A 209 -1.36 -41.64 -12.99
N LYS A 210 -2.19 -40.79 -13.60
CA LYS A 210 -2.64 -40.90 -14.99
C LYS A 210 -1.67 -40.24 -15.99
N GLY A 211 -0.58 -39.64 -15.53
CA GLY A 211 0.35 -38.88 -16.38
C GLY A 211 -0.27 -37.62 -16.97
N GLN A 212 -1.30 -37.06 -16.33
CA GLN A 212 -2.04 -35.87 -16.77
C GLN A 212 -1.55 -34.57 -16.12
N THR A 213 -0.40 -34.62 -15.44
CA THR A 213 0.30 -33.43 -14.93
C THR A 213 1.01 -32.69 -16.08
N PRO A 214 1.29 -31.38 -15.94
CA PRO A 214 2.08 -30.65 -16.93
C PRO A 214 3.41 -31.34 -17.22
N GLY A 215 3.73 -31.54 -18.50
CA GLY A 215 4.93 -32.27 -18.92
C GLY A 215 5.00 -33.73 -18.46
N GLY A 216 3.94 -34.30 -17.88
CA GLY A 216 3.93 -35.64 -17.29
C GLY A 216 4.82 -35.78 -16.05
N CYS A 217 5.08 -34.68 -15.33
CA CYS A 217 5.93 -34.70 -14.14
C CYS A 217 5.38 -35.63 -13.05
N GLY A 218 6.27 -36.45 -12.46
CA GLY A 218 5.93 -37.48 -11.47
C GLY A 218 6.32 -37.14 -10.02
N SER A 219 6.90 -35.97 -9.78
CA SER A 219 7.32 -35.50 -8.44
C SER A 219 7.11 -34.00 -8.30
N LYS A 220 7.07 -33.51 -7.06
CA LYS A 220 6.95 -32.07 -6.76
C LYS A 220 8.02 -31.27 -7.50
N ASP A 221 9.29 -31.60 -7.28
CA ASP A 221 10.43 -30.90 -7.88
C ASP A 221 10.39 -30.94 -9.41
N GLY A 222 9.98 -32.06 -10.01
CA GLY A 222 9.87 -32.19 -11.46
C GLY A 222 8.79 -31.26 -12.04
N CYS A 223 7.64 -31.16 -11.36
CA CYS A 223 6.57 -30.25 -11.77
C CYS A 223 6.97 -28.79 -11.56
N GLU A 224 7.61 -28.46 -10.44
CA GLU A 224 8.10 -27.10 -10.19
C GLU A 224 9.11 -26.66 -11.23
N GLN A 225 10.10 -27.51 -11.53
CA GLN A 225 11.10 -27.22 -12.55
C GLN A 225 10.46 -27.02 -13.94
N TYR A 226 9.50 -27.87 -14.31
CA TYR A 226 8.76 -27.74 -15.56
C TYR A 226 7.96 -26.44 -15.62
N CYS A 227 7.21 -26.12 -14.56
CA CYS A 227 6.35 -24.94 -14.52
C CYS A 227 7.09 -23.61 -14.29
N GLN A 228 8.31 -23.64 -13.76
CA GLN A 228 9.19 -22.47 -13.66
C GLN A 228 9.79 -22.07 -15.01
N ASP A 229 9.81 -22.99 -15.99
CA ASP A 229 10.15 -22.66 -17.36
C ASP A 229 9.04 -21.80 -17.98
N THR A 230 9.40 -20.59 -18.39
CA THR A 230 8.47 -19.64 -19.01
C THR A 230 7.83 -20.17 -20.30
N SER A 231 8.47 -21.13 -20.98
CA SER A 231 7.90 -21.78 -22.16
C SER A 231 6.75 -22.75 -21.84
N HIS A 232 6.69 -23.24 -20.60
CA HIS A 232 5.68 -24.19 -20.12
C HIS A 232 4.69 -23.57 -19.11
N PHE A 233 4.95 -22.33 -18.70
CA PHE A 233 4.11 -21.59 -17.75
C PHE A 233 2.61 -21.61 -18.12
N GLN A 234 2.28 -21.33 -19.37
CA GLN A 234 0.88 -21.27 -19.82
C GLN A 234 0.16 -22.62 -19.65
N GLU A 235 0.84 -23.72 -19.96
CA GLU A 235 0.33 -25.08 -19.76
C GLU A 235 0.03 -25.36 -18.28
N CYS A 236 0.95 -24.96 -17.38
CA CYS A 236 0.75 -25.16 -15.95
C CYS A 236 -0.42 -24.35 -15.38
N VAL A 237 -0.62 -23.12 -15.87
CA VAL A 237 -1.76 -22.28 -15.45
C VAL A 237 -3.07 -22.85 -15.96
N ASP A 238 -3.11 -23.28 -17.22
CA ASP A 238 -4.32 -23.88 -17.79
C ASP A 238 -4.65 -25.23 -17.14
N PHE A 239 -3.65 -26.05 -16.85
CA PHE A 239 -3.82 -27.26 -16.04
C PHE A 239 -4.42 -26.93 -14.68
N ALA A 240 -3.87 -25.95 -13.95
CA ALA A 240 -4.38 -25.58 -12.63
C ALA A 240 -5.84 -25.09 -12.70
N LYS A 241 -6.19 -24.35 -13.75
CA LYS A 241 -7.56 -23.87 -14.00
C LYS A 241 -8.52 -25.02 -14.33
N GLU A 242 -8.15 -25.88 -15.27
CA GLU A 242 -8.97 -27.02 -15.72
C GLU A 242 -9.13 -28.08 -14.63
N ALA A 243 -8.08 -28.30 -13.84
CA ALA A 243 -8.13 -29.14 -12.65
C ALA A 243 -8.87 -28.47 -11.48
N GLY A 244 -9.30 -27.21 -11.60
CA GLY A 244 -10.06 -26.49 -10.58
C GLY A 244 -9.26 -26.18 -9.32
N PHE A 245 -7.94 -26.11 -9.42
CA PHE A 245 -7.05 -25.63 -8.34
C PHE A 245 -7.03 -24.11 -8.26
N ILE A 246 -7.27 -23.44 -9.38
CA ILE A 246 -7.46 -21.98 -9.47
C ILE A 246 -8.74 -21.67 -10.25
N ASN A 247 -9.35 -20.53 -9.94
CA ASN A 247 -10.51 -20.03 -10.69
C ASN A 247 -10.07 -19.21 -11.92
N HIS A 248 -11.05 -18.78 -12.73
CA HIS A 248 -10.79 -18.00 -13.95
C HIS A 248 -10.03 -16.70 -13.66
N GLU A 249 -10.47 -15.92 -12.67
CA GLU A 249 -9.86 -14.65 -12.29
C GLU A 249 -8.39 -14.81 -11.86
N GLN A 250 -8.11 -15.81 -11.01
CA GLN A 250 -6.77 -16.18 -10.59
C GLN A 250 -5.91 -16.59 -11.79
N SER A 251 -6.46 -17.38 -12.71
CA SER A 251 -5.73 -17.79 -13.92
C SER A 251 -5.35 -16.60 -14.79
N GLU A 252 -6.26 -15.63 -14.98
CA GLU A 252 -5.97 -14.41 -15.76
C GLU A 252 -4.95 -13.52 -15.06
N MET A 253 -5.04 -13.38 -13.74
CA MET A 253 -4.05 -12.64 -12.95
C MET A 253 -2.66 -13.27 -13.03
N ILE A 254 -2.57 -14.61 -12.93
CA ILE A 254 -1.32 -15.35 -13.06
C ILE A 254 -0.77 -15.21 -14.49
N LYS A 255 -1.62 -15.30 -15.53
CA LYS A 255 -1.19 -15.08 -16.92
C LYS A 255 -0.65 -13.66 -17.14
N LYS A 256 -1.31 -12.64 -16.58
CA LYS A 256 -0.85 -11.25 -16.63
C LYS A 256 0.53 -11.07 -16.02
N SER A 257 0.83 -11.73 -14.90
CA SER A 257 2.16 -11.65 -14.28
C SER A 257 3.25 -12.39 -15.06
N GLY A 258 2.89 -13.33 -15.94
CA GLY A 258 3.87 -14.12 -16.71
C GLY A 258 4.68 -15.10 -15.86
N GLY A 259 4.18 -15.45 -14.68
CA GLY A 259 4.73 -16.49 -13.81
C GLY A 259 5.93 -16.07 -12.97
N LYS A 260 6.40 -14.83 -13.13
CA LYS A 260 7.47 -14.24 -12.32
C LYS A 260 7.09 -12.81 -11.99
N GLY A 261 7.34 -12.40 -10.75
CA GLY A 261 7.19 -11.02 -10.35
C GLY A 261 8.43 -10.17 -10.69
N PRO A 262 8.42 -8.88 -10.29
CA PRO A 262 9.57 -7.98 -10.47
C PRO A 262 10.83 -8.56 -9.82
N GLY A 263 12.01 -8.27 -10.37
CA GLY A 263 13.26 -8.88 -9.92
C GLY A 263 13.36 -10.42 -10.10
N ASN A 264 12.48 -11.04 -10.90
CA ASN A 264 12.33 -12.49 -11.02
C ASN A 264 11.94 -13.22 -9.73
N CYS A 265 11.32 -12.52 -8.78
CA CYS A 265 10.74 -13.18 -7.62
C CYS A 265 9.66 -14.19 -8.05
N ASN A 266 9.57 -15.33 -7.37
CA ASN A 266 8.75 -16.47 -7.79
C ASN A 266 7.82 -17.00 -6.68
N SER A 267 7.79 -16.34 -5.53
CA SER A 267 6.86 -16.63 -4.44
C SER A 267 6.30 -15.33 -3.87
N LYS A 268 5.17 -15.40 -3.18
CA LYS A 268 4.59 -14.22 -2.51
C LYS A 268 5.59 -13.57 -1.56
N GLU A 269 6.29 -14.36 -0.76
CA GLU A 269 7.25 -13.88 0.25
C GLU A 269 8.50 -13.26 -0.38
N THR A 270 9.00 -13.85 -1.48
CA THR A 270 10.16 -13.31 -2.20
C THR A 270 9.80 -12.03 -2.95
N CYS A 271 8.61 -11.98 -3.55
CA CYS A 271 8.11 -10.80 -4.23
C CYS A 271 7.76 -9.67 -3.28
N GLN A 272 7.13 -9.98 -2.14
CA GLN A 272 6.84 -8.99 -1.12
C GLN A 272 8.13 -8.39 -0.57
N ARG A 273 9.11 -9.22 -0.19
CA ARG A 273 10.42 -8.72 0.27
C ARG A 273 11.11 -7.86 -0.79
N TYR A 274 11.02 -8.25 -2.07
CA TYR A 274 11.58 -7.45 -3.17
C TYR A 274 10.87 -6.10 -3.29
N CYS A 275 9.55 -6.06 -3.23
CA CYS A 275 8.77 -4.84 -3.38
C CYS A 275 8.69 -3.96 -2.14
N ASP A 276 8.93 -4.52 -0.96
CA ASP A 276 9.04 -3.76 0.30
C ASP A 276 10.37 -3.00 0.37
N ASP A 277 11.39 -3.41 -0.40
CA ASP A 277 12.63 -2.65 -0.57
C ASP A 277 12.36 -1.33 -1.30
N GLU A 278 12.74 -0.23 -0.66
CA GLU A 278 12.52 1.12 -1.17
C GLU A 278 13.10 1.35 -2.58
N SER A 279 14.22 0.70 -2.89
CA SER A 279 14.93 0.81 -4.16
C SER A 279 14.20 0.11 -5.32
N HIS A 280 13.27 -0.79 -5.01
CA HIS A 280 12.53 -1.61 -5.97
C HIS A 280 11.04 -1.25 -6.07
N ARG A 281 10.52 -0.36 -5.21
CA ARG A 281 9.11 0.07 -5.21
C ARG A 281 8.62 0.57 -6.57
N GLU A 282 9.43 1.37 -7.27
CA GLU A 282 9.07 1.90 -8.60
C GLU A 282 9.02 0.78 -9.65
N GLU A 283 9.95 -0.18 -9.60
CA GLU A 283 9.93 -1.36 -10.48
C GLU A 283 8.67 -2.20 -10.24
N CYS A 284 8.31 -2.43 -8.98
CA CYS A 284 7.10 -3.18 -8.64
C CYS A 284 5.82 -2.47 -9.08
N PHE A 285 5.74 -1.14 -8.92
CA PHE A 285 4.62 -0.36 -9.42
C PHE A 285 4.53 -0.44 -10.95
N ASN A 286 5.65 -0.23 -11.65
CA ASN A 286 5.70 -0.32 -13.12
C ASN A 286 5.35 -1.73 -13.61
N PHE A 287 5.83 -2.77 -12.93
CA PHE A 287 5.46 -4.16 -13.22
C PHE A 287 3.93 -4.35 -13.12
N ALA A 288 3.32 -3.96 -12.02
CA ALA A 288 1.88 -4.11 -11.83
C ALA A 288 1.06 -3.29 -12.85
N LYS A 289 1.53 -2.07 -13.16
CA LYS A 289 0.94 -1.20 -14.19
C LYS A 289 1.05 -1.82 -15.60
N ASP A 290 2.25 -2.20 -16.01
CA ASP A 290 2.53 -2.70 -17.37
C ASP A 290 1.89 -4.08 -17.62
N ARG A 291 1.69 -4.87 -16.56
CA ARG A 291 0.93 -6.14 -16.61
C ARG A 291 -0.58 -5.96 -16.49
N GLY A 292 -1.09 -4.72 -16.39
CA GLY A 292 -2.52 -4.45 -16.25
C GLY A 292 -3.13 -5.09 -15.01
N MET A 293 -2.33 -5.19 -13.94
CA MET A 293 -2.76 -5.60 -12.60
C MET A 293 -3.32 -4.43 -11.80
N ILE A 294 -3.00 -3.20 -12.22
CA ILE A 294 -3.65 -1.97 -11.76
C ILE A 294 -4.54 -1.48 -12.90
N ASP A 295 -5.85 -1.41 -12.67
CA ASP A 295 -6.75 -0.89 -13.71
C ASP A 295 -6.58 0.63 -13.90
N GLU A 296 -7.01 1.16 -15.04
CA GLU A 296 -6.83 2.58 -15.37
C GLU A 296 -7.54 3.52 -14.38
N GLY A 297 -8.69 3.11 -13.83
CA GLY A 297 -9.42 3.85 -12.81
C GLY A 297 -8.65 3.90 -11.49
N GLN A 298 -8.08 2.78 -11.06
CA GLN A 298 -7.18 2.69 -9.91
C GLN A 298 -5.92 3.54 -10.11
N LEU A 299 -5.27 3.47 -11.27
CA LEU A 299 -4.11 4.33 -11.60
C LEU A 299 -4.49 5.81 -11.50
N ARG A 300 -5.67 6.19 -12.00
CA ARG A 300 -6.18 7.55 -11.94
C ARG A 300 -6.49 7.98 -10.51
N HIS A 301 -7.10 7.12 -9.70
CA HIS A 301 -7.36 7.37 -8.28
C HIS A 301 -6.05 7.52 -7.49
N MET A 302 -5.03 6.69 -7.77
CA MET A 302 -3.71 6.81 -7.16
C MET A 302 -3.02 8.13 -7.51
N LYS A 303 -3.08 8.55 -8.79
CA LYS A 303 -2.56 9.85 -9.23
C LYS A 303 -3.28 11.01 -8.53
N ASN A 304 -4.61 10.97 -8.48
CA ASN A 304 -5.43 11.99 -7.82
C ASN A 304 -5.16 12.03 -6.31
N GLY A 305 -5.03 10.86 -5.67
CA GLY A 305 -4.67 10.73 -4.26
C GLY A 305 -3.31 11.35 -3.95
N LEU A 306 -2.32 11.19 -4.84
CA LEU A 306 -1.01 11.82 -4.67
C LEU A 306 -1.08 13.36 -4.77
N VAL A 307 -1.89 13.89 -5.71
CA VAL A 307 -2.10 15.34 -5.84
C VAL A 307 -2.79 15.89 -4.59
N TRP A 308 -3.85 15.22 -4.11
CA TRP A 308 -4.54 15.60 -2.89
C TRP A 308 -3.65 15.51 -1.66
N LEU A 309 -2.80 14.48 -1.57
CA LEU A 309 -1.85 14.33 -0.48
C LEU A 309 -0.84 15.48 -0.49
N LYS A 310 -0.23 15.79 -1.64
CA LYS A 310 0.70 16.92 -1.76
C LYS A 310 0.04 18.23 -1.31
N GLN A 311 -1.19 18.47 -1.76
CA GLN A 311 -1.96 19.64 -1.38
C GLN A 311 -2.29 19.65 0.13
N GLY A 312 -2.68 18.51 0.70
CA GLY A 312 -2.94 18.35 2.12
C GLY A 312 -1.70 18.62 2.98
N LEU A 313 -0.52 18.18 2.53
CA LEU A 313 0.76 18.45 3.19
C LEU A 313 1.12 19.94 3.16
N GLU A 314 0.88 20.63 2.05
CA GLU A 314 1.10 22.08 1.93
C GLU A 314 0.15 22.92 2.80
N GLN A 315 -1.07 22.42 3.01
CA GLN A 315 -2.12 23.09 3.78
C GLN A 315 -2.23 22.61 5.22
N ALA A 316 -1.41 21.63 5.63
CA ALA A 316 -1.46 21.07 6.95
C ALA A 316 -1.32 22.18 8.02
N PRO A 317 -2.23 22.21 9.02
CA PRO A 317 -2.09 23.08 10.19
C PRO A 317 -0.70 22.94 10.80
N PRO A 318 -0.10 24.00 11.36
CA PRO A 318 1.26 23.95 11.92
C PRO A 318 1.52 22.75 12.82
N GLU A 319 0.53 22.35 13.61
CA GLU A 319 0.56 21.22 14.54
C GLU A 319 0.60 19.87 13.81
N VAL A 320 -0.18 19.73 12.73
CA VAL A 320 -0.19 18.54 11.87
C VAL A 320 1.08 18.48 11.02
N ALA A 321 1.53 19.61 10.45
CA ALA A 321 2.78 19.68 9.69
C ALA A 321 3.99 19.35 10.56
N ALA A 322 4.03 19.84 11.80
CA ALA A 322 5.06 19.49 12.78
C ALA A 322 5.01 18.01 13.16
N CYS A 323 3.81 17.46 13.34
CA CYS A 323 3.63 16.02 13.59
C CYS A 323 4.14 15.17 12.42
N LEU A 324 3.72 15.49 11.19
CA LEU A 324 4.14 14.78 9.99
C LEU A 324 5.65 14.89 9.80
N THR A 325 6.23 16.07 10.02
CA THR A 325 7.69 16.28 9.97
C THR A 325 8.39 15.45 11.04
N SER A 326 7.79 15.29 12.22
CA SER A 326 8.34 14.47 13.30
C SER A 326 8.24 12.97 13.04
N LEU A 327 7.17 12.48 12.40
CA LEU A 327 6.96 11.04 12.16
C LEU A 327 7.57 10.55 10.84
N LEU A 328 7.58 11.40 9.81
CA LEU A 328 8.08 11.07 8.47
C LEU A 328 9.48 11.64 8.21
N GLY A 329 9.89 12.69 8.92
CA GLY A 329 11.11 13.43 8.62
C GLY A 329 10.92 14.43 7.46
N SER A 330 11.69 15.52 7.49
CA SER A 330 11.60 16.61 6.50
C SER A 330 11.91 16.15 5.07
N ASN A 331 12.85 15.22 4.92
CA ASN A 331 13.29 14.73 3.60
C ASN A 331 12.18 13.96 2.88
N ILE A 332 11.37 13.17 3.60
CA ILE A 332 10.27 12.38 3.04
C ILE A 332 9.14 13.30 2.56
N ILE A 333 8.80 14.34 3.34
CA ILE A 333 7.80 15.32 2.94
C ILE A 333 8.22 16.06 1.68
N GLU A 334 9.50 16.49 1.62
CA GLU A 334 10.04 17.17 0.44
C GLU A 334 10.03 16.27 -0.80
N ASP A 335 10.34 14.97 -0.66
CA ASP A 335 10.34 14.03 -1.79
C ASP A 335 8.92 13.68 -2.27
N ILE A 336 7.92 13.62 -1.37
CA ILE A 336 6.50 13.50 -1.74
C ILE A 336 6.05 14.76 -2.48
N GLN A 337 6.36 15.95 -1.95
CA GLN A 337 6.01 17.23 -2.58
C GLN A 337 6.71 17.40 -3.94
N ALA A 338 7.93 16.91 -4.08
CA ALA A 338 8.69 16.92 -5.33
C ALA A 338 8.23 15.83 -6.33
N GLY A 339 7.32 14.93 -5.93
CA GLY A 339 6.86 13.81 -6.76
C GLY A 339 7.93 12.73 -6.98
N LYS A 340 8.99 12.71 -6.16
CA LYS A 340 10.08 11.73 -6.21
C LYS A 340 9.79 10.47 -5.40
N LEU A 341 8.82 10.55 -4.50
CA LEU A 341 8.42 9.45 -3.62
C LEU A 341 6.91 9.25 -3.69
N SER A 342 6.49 8.05 -4.08
CA SER A 342 5.11 7.59 -3.90
C SER A 342 4.95 6.99 -2.50
N PRO A 343 4.06 7.52 -1.65
CA PRO A 343 3.93 7.06 -0.28
C PRO A 343 3.36 5.64 -0.22
N GLY A 344 4.06 4.76 0.50
CA GLY A 344 3.61 3.40 0.79
C GLY A 344 2.68 3.32 2.02
N PRO A 345 2.25 2.09 2.39
CA PRO A 345 1.32 1.86 3.51
C PRO A 345 1.82 2.43 4.86
N GLU A 346 3.12 2.35 5.14
CA GLU A 346 3.69 2.89 6.38
C GLU A 346 3.54 4.42 6.48
N ILE A 347 3.84 5.14 5.40
CA ILE A 347 3.67 6.60 5.34
C ILE A 347 2.19 6.95 5.47
N ALA A 348 1.28 6.17 4.89
CA ALA A 348 -0.15 6.37 5.04
C ALA A 348 -0.63 6.21 6.48
N VAL A 349 -0.13 5.20 7.22
CA VAL A 349 -0.42 4.99 8.65
C VAL A 349 0.08 6.17 9.48
N LYS A 350 1.36 6.55 9.35
CA LYS A 350 1.96 7.68 10.07
C LYS A 350 1.26 9.01 9.74
N THR A 351 0.85 9.19 8.49
CA THR A 351 0.07 10.36 8.07
C THR A 351 -1.28 10.38 8.79
N LYS A 352 -2.01 9.27 8.76
CA LYS A 352 -3.31 9.11 9.41
C LYS A 352 -3.23 9.36 10.92
N GLU A 353 -2.21 8.84 11.59
CA GLU A 353 -1.97 9.06 13.03
C GLU A 353 -1.87 10.55 13.38
N CYS A 354 -1.17 11.36 12.58
CA CYS A 354 -1.11 12.80 12.80
C CYS A 354 -2.48 13.47 12.65
N PHE A 355 -3.26 13.12 11.63
CA PHE A 355 -4.59 13.70 11.45
C PHE A 355 -5.58 13.28 12.55
N GLU A 356 -5.49 12.05 13.03
CA GLU A 356 -6.30 11.54 14.16
C GLU A 356 -5.89 12.20 15.49
N LYS A 357 -4.59 12.33 15.76
CA LYS A 357 -4.04 12.90 17.01
C LYS A 357 -4.49 14.34 17.26
N PHE A 358 -4.56 15.16 16.21
CA PHE A 358 -4.95 16.56 16.34
C PHE A 358 -6.46 16.80 16.13
N ASN A 359 -7.25 15.73 16.08
CA ASN A 359 -8.71 15.74 15.95
C ASN A 359 -9.19 16.79 14.91
N HIS A 360 -8.49 16.89 13.78
CA HIS A 360 -9.01 17.55 12.58
C HIS A 360 -10.06 16.64 11.93
N SER A 361 -11.00 16.13 12.73
CA SER A 361 -11.83 14.98 12.38
C SER A 361 -13.04 15.31 11.54
N GLN A 362 -13.25 16.55 11.08
CA GLN A 362 -14.39 16.82 10.18
C GLN A 362 -14.14 17.82 9.04
N ARG A 363 -13.10 18.66 9.03
CA ARG A 363 -12.95 19.70 7.99
C ARG A 363 -11.93 19.42 6.89
N SER A 364 -10.94 18.55 7.11
CA SER A 364 -9.98 18.16 6.06
C SER A 364 -10.35 16.85 5.36
N LEU A 365 -11.23 16.05 5.97
CA LEU A 365 -11.78 14.81 5.37
C LEU A 365 -12.89 15.08 4.36
N LEU A 366 -13.43 16.33 4.28
CA LEU A 366 -14.46 16.72 3.30
C LEU A 366 -13.99 16.52 1.85
N VAL A 367 -12.68 16.56 1.63
CA VAL A 367 -12.03 16.28 0.35
C VAL A 367 -11.99 14.78 0.02
N VAL A 368 -11.98 13.92 1.04
CA VAL A 368 -11.95 12.45 0.89
C VAL A 368 -13.36 11.84 0.94
N ALA A 369 -14.35 12.58 1.47
CA ALA A 369 -15.72 12.11 1.69
C ALA A 369 -16.81 12.82 0.85
N GLY A 370 -16.44 13.54 -0.22
CA GLY A 370 -17.39 13.87 -1.30
C GLY A 370 -18.39 15.00 -1.07
N GLU A 371 -18.24 15.85 -0.05
CA GLU A 371 -19.07 17.07 0.08
C GLU A 371 -18.19 18.31 0.16
N ILE A 372 -18.24 19.14 -0.89
CA ILE A 372 -17.54 20.43 -0.96
C ILE A 372 -18.53 21.52 -0.51
N PRO A 373 -18.13 22.51 0.32
CA PRO A 373 -19.04 23.58 0.72
C PRO A 373 -19.66 24.26 -0.49
N LYS A 374 -20.95 24.61 -0.42
CA LYS A 374 -21.71 25.13 -1.57
C LYS A 374 -21.07 26.38 -2.18
N GLU A 375 -20.48 27.22 -1.33
CA GLU A 375 -19.77 28.43 -1.72
C GLU A 375 -18.47 28.12 -2.47
N VAL A 376 -17.76 27.06 -2.06
CA VAL A 376 -16.56 26.59 -2.74
C VAL A 376 -16.92 25.95 -4.07
N LEU A 377 -17.97 25.12 -4.12
CA LEU A 377 -18.50 24.54 -5.37
C LEU A 377 -18.90 25.63 -6.35
N ALA A 378 -19.62 26.66 -5.90
CA ALA A 378 -20.00 27.79 -6.73
C ALA A 378 -18.79 28.50 -7.34
N CYS A 379 -17.75 28.79 -6.53
CA CYS A 379 -16.51 29.38 -7.02
C CYS A 379 -15.80 28.49 -8.05
N ILE A 380 -15.77 27.18 -7.79
CA ILE A 380 -15.12 26.21 -8.67
C ILE A 380 -15.85 26.15 -10.02
N HIS A 381 -17.17 25.94 -10.00
CA HIS A 381 -17.99 25.94 -11.22
C HIS A 381 -17.91 27.26 -11.97
N GLU A 382 -17.83 28.39 -11.28
CA GLU A 382 -17.64 29.70 -11.91
C GLU A 382 -16.27 29.83 -12.63
N LYS A 383 -15.20 29.24 -12.07
CA LYS A 383 -13.83 29.43 -12.58
C LYS A 383 -13.37 28.36 -13.56
N ILE A 384 -13.85 27.13 -13.44
CA ILE A 384 -13.43 26.00 -14.29
C ILE A 384 -14.61 25.25 -14.94
N GLY A 385 -15.86 25.68 -14.71
CA GLY A 385 -17.03 25.12 -15.38
C GLY A 385 -17.22 23.63 -15.12
N ASP A 386 -17.63 22.92 -16.18
CA ASP A 386 -17.83 21.47 -16.21
C ASP A 386 -16.54 20.66 -16.09
N SER A 387 -15.36 21.31 -16.20
CA SER A 387 -14.07 20.62 -15.99
C SER A 387 -13.98 20.06 -14.58
N PHE A 388 -14.62 20.70 -13.60
CA PHE A 388 -14.67 20.16 -12.24
C PHE A 388 -15.43 18.84 -12.17
N ASP A 389 -16.61 18.78 -12.77
CA ASP A 389 -17.45 17.57 -12.78
C ASP A 389 -16.78 16.46 -13.60
N LYS A 390 -16.08 16.81 -14.69
CA LYS A 390 -15.25 15.90 -15.49
C LYS A 390 -14.03 15.37 -14.72
N ILE A 391 -13.43 16.18 -13.85
CA ILE A 391 -12.33 15.73 -12.98
C ILE A 391 -12.86 14.82 -11.86
N GLN A 392 -14.02 15.15 -11.29
CA GLN A 392 -14.65 14.37 -10.24
C GLN A 392 -15.15 13.00 -10.75
N SER A 393 -15.73 12.96 -11.95
CA SER A 393 -16.12 11.72 -12.66
C SER A 393 -14.95 10.99 -13.32
N GLY A 394 -13.79 11.63 -13.39
CA GLY A 394 -12.58 11.06 -13.97
C GLY A 394 -12.49 11.12 -15.50
N GLU A 395 -13.42 11.77 -16.20
CA GLU A 395 -13.35 12.03 -17.65
C GLU A 395 -12.18 12.94 -18.06
N GLN A 396 -11.64 13.74 -17.13
CA GLN A 396 -10.55 14.69 -17.38
C GLN A 396 -9.46 14.61 -16.29
N GLU A 397 -8.19 14.69 -16.70
CA GLU A 397 -7.06 14.75 -15.76
C GLU A 397 -6.97 16.12 -15.06
N LEU A 398 -6.67 16.11 -13.76
CA LEU A 398 -6.47 17.33 -12.96
C LEU A 398 -5.13 17.99 -13.35
N THR A 399 -5.20 19.18 -13.94
CA THR A 399 -3.98 19.95 -14.29
C THR A 399 -3.51 20.80 -13.11
N PRO A 400 -2.22 21.21 -13.07
CA PRO A 400 -1.72 22.13 -12.04
C PRO A 400 -2.53 23.43 -11.93
N GLU A 401 -2.98 23.99 -13.06
CA GLU A 401 -3.78 25.22 -13.11
C GLU A 401 -5.19 25.01 -12.53
N THR A 402 -5.76 23.83 -12.78
CA THR A 402 -7.09 23.47 -12.27
C THR A 402 -7.04 23.18 -10.78
N ALA A 403 -5.99 22.50 -10.31
CA ALA A 403 -5.70 22.29 -8.90
C ALA A 403 -5.49 23.63 -8.16
N ASP A 404 -4.75 24.56 -8.76
CA ASP A 404 -4.56 25.91 -8.23
C ASP A 404 -5.87 26.70 -8.13
N THR A 405 -6.76 26.52 -9.11
CA THR A 405 -8.06 27.19 -9.14
C THR A 405 -8.99 26.64 -8.04
N ILE A 406 -9.03 25.32 -7.87
CA ILE A 406 -9.75 24.67 -6.77
C ILE A 406 -9.20 25.17 -5.43
N ARG A 407 -7.88 25.20 -5.26
CA ARG A 407 -7.22 25.71 -4.05
C ARG A 407 -7.61 27.16 -3.74
N ILE A 408 -7.62 28.04 -4.73
CA ILE A 408 -8.05 29.43 -4.56
C ILE A 408 -9.49 29.50 -4.05
N CYS A 409 -10.39 28.68 -4.60
CA CYS A 409 -11.78 28.67 -4.18
C CYS A 409 -11.97 28.24 -2.72
N PHE A 410 -11.22 27.23 -2.25
CA PHE A 410 -11.21 26.89 -0.81
C PHE A 410 -10.67 28.04 0.04
N GLN A 411 -9.56 28.66 -0.37
CA GLN A 411 -8.93 29.77 0.37
C GLN A 411 -9.81 31.02 0.43
N SER A 412 -10.61 31.27 -0.61
CA SER A 412 -11.54 32.41 -0.65
C SER A 412 -12.58 32.38 0.49
N VAL A 413 -12.99 31.18 0.92
CA VAL A 413 -13.92 30.99 2.03
C VAL A 413 -13.23 31.15 3.38
N HIS A 414 -11.97 30.72 3.50
CA HIS A 414 -11.17 30.91 4.73
C HIS A 414 -10.92 32.38 5.08
N PHE A 415 -10.79 33.27 4.08
CA PHE A 415 -10.65 34.71 4.33
C PHE A 415 -11.91 35.36 4.94
N ASN A 416 -13.08 34.72 4.83
CA ASN A 416 -14.35 35.22 5.38
C ASN A 416 -14.55 34.88 6.87
N GLU A 417 -14.01 33.75 7.35
CA GLU A 417 -14.31 33.23 8.71
C GLU A 417 -13.39 33.76 9.83
N GLY A 418 -12.39 34.59 9.50
CA GLY A 418 -11.56 35.23 10.53
C GLY A 418 -10.67 34.26 11.30
N SER A 419 -9.64 33.72 10.66
CA SER A 419 -8.63 32.87 11.29
C SER A 419 -7.21 33.45 11.16
N GLY A 420 -6.43 33.31 12.25
CA GLY A 420 -4.97 33.23 12.34
C GLY A 420 -4.06 34.28 11.66
N ASN A 421 -3.18 34.93 12.46
CA ASN A 421 -2.22 35.94 12.01
C ASN A 421 -1.18 35.49 10.95
N ASN A 422 -1.07 34.20 10.60
CA ASN A 422 -0.04 33.66 9.69
C ASN A 422 -0.59 33.02 8.38
N GLU A 423 -1.91 32.84 8.28
CA GLU A 423 -2.57 32.20 7.13
C GLU A 423 -2.43 33.01 5.82
N PRO A 424 -2.52 34.36 5.84
CA PRO A 424 -2.42 35.14 4.62
C PRO A 424 -0.99 35.23 4.04
N ALA A 425 0.06 35.17 4.86
CA ALA A 425 1.45 35.17 4.38
C ALA A 425 1.79 33.87 3.63
N ARG A 426 1.25 32.73 4.08
CA ARG A 426 1.37 31.44 3.36
C ARG A 426 0.68 31.50 2.00
N PHE A 427 -0.54 32.04 1.96
CA PHE A 427 -1.26 32.26 0.71
C PHE A 427 -0.44 33.08 -0.30
N LEU A 428 0.15 34.19 0.12
CA LEU A 428 0.97 35.04 -0.77
C LEU A 428 2.21 34.33 -1.33
N LYS A 429 2.76 33.34 -0.61
CA LYS A 429 3.89 32.54 -1.08
C LYS A 429 3.49 31.50 -2.14
N SER A 430 2.30 30.93 -2.02
CA SER A 430 1.81 29.86 -2.91
C SER A 430 0.75 30.32 -3.91
N ALA A 431 0.30 31.59 -3.90
CA ALA A 431 -0.70 32.10 -4.84
C ALA A 431 -0.22 31.98 -6.30
N PRO A 432 -1.11 31.74 -7.29
CA PRO A 432 -0.69 31.67 -8.69
C PRO A 432 -0.08 32.98 -9.16
N THR A 433 0.80 32.92 -10.16
CA THR A 433 1.59 34.07 -10.61
C THR A 433 0.72 35.28 -10.99
N GLN A 434 -0.46 35.06 -11.57
CA GLN A 434 -1.40 36.12 -11.92
C GLN A 434 -2.02 36.80 -10.68
N VAL A 435 -2.36 36.01 -9.66
CA VAL A 435 -2.85 36.54 -8.38
C VAL A 435 -1.74 37.30 -7.66
N GLN A 436 -0.51 36.78 -7.66
CA GLN A 436 0.65 37.50 -7.12
C GLN A 436 0.91 38.81 -7.87
N ALA A 437 0.78 38.83 -9.20
CA ALA A 437 0.95 40.03 -10.00
C ALA A 437 -0.12 41.10 -9.68
N CYS A 438 -1.39 40.70 -9.61
CA CYS A 438 -2.48 41.59 -9.20
C CYS A 438 -2.26 42.15 -7.79
N LEU A 439 -1.81 41.32 -6.85
CA LEU A 439 -1.56 41.76 -5.49
C LEU A 439 -0.35 42.69 -5.40
N LYS A 440 0.72 42.44 -6.16
CA LYS A 440 1.85 43.37 -6.28
C LYS A 440 1.41 44.73 -6.82
N GLU A 441 0.50 44.75 -7.79
CA GLU A 441 -0.04 45.99 -8.33
C GLU A 441 -0.91 46.74 -7.30
N LYS A 442 -1.83 46.05 -6.62
CA LYS A 442 -2.79 46.69 -5.68
C LYS A 442 -2.21 47.01 -4.30
N VAL A 443 -1.18 46.28 -3.86
CA VAL A 443 -0.56 46.41 -2.53
C VAL A 443 0.78 47.16 -2.60
N GLY A 444 1.43 47.17 -3.76
CA GLY A 444 2.68 47.91 -3.97
C GLY A 444 3.84 47.37 -3.13
N ASN A 445 4.60 48.28 -2.53
CA ASN A 445 5.86 47.97 -1.81
C ASN A 445 5.67 47.14 -0.53
N GLU A 446 4.44 47.03 -0.02
CA GLU A 446 4.10 46.24 1.18
C GLU A 446 3.95 44.74 0.85
N PHE A 447 3.80 44.37 -0.42
CA PHE A 447 3.56 42.98 -0.83
C PHE A 447 4.66 42.02 -0.34
N GLU A 448 5.93 42.40 -0.46
CA GLU A 448 7.04 41.53 -0.03
C GLU A 448 7.10 41.39 1.50
N LYS A 449 6.77 42.46 2.25
CA LYS A 449 6.69 42.41 3.72
C LYS A 449 5.56 41.53 4.22
N LEU A 450 4.41 41.58 3.55
CA LEU A 450 3.24 40.75 3.83
C LEU A 450 3.49 39.28 3.48
N LYS A 451 4.21 39.02 2.39
CA LYS A 451 4.66 37.67 2.01
C LYS A 451 5.65 37.11 3.02
N GLU A 452 6.49 37.94 3.63
CA GLU A 452 7.41 37.54 4.69
C GLU A 452 6.74 37.36 6.06
N GLY A 453 5.48 37.77 6.23
CA GLY A 453 4.73 37.67 7.48
C GLY A 453 5.10 38.75 8.51
N SER A 454 5.68 39.86 8.05
CA SER A 454 6.22 40.94 8.89
C SER A 454 5.24 42.10 9.16
N GLU A 455 4.02 42.03 8.61
CA GLU A 455 2.97 43.04 8.78
C GLU A 455 1.59 42.42 9.13
N HIS A 456 0.77 43.18 9.85
CA HIS A 456 -0.59 42.77 10.24
C HIS A 456 -1.58 42.89 9.07
N PHE A 457 -2.33 41.82 8.80
CA PHE A 457 -3.38 41.80 7.79
C PHE A 457 -4.62 42.60 8.24
N ASN A 458 -4.81 43.79 7.67
CA ASN A 458 -5.97 44.64 7.92
C ASN A 458 -7.16 44.31 6.99
N PHE A 459 -8.33 44.88 7.27
CA PHE A 459 -9.55 44.65 6.49
C PHE A 459 -9.43 45.12 5.03
N GLU A 460 -8.68 46.18 4.78
CA GLU A 460 -8.45 46.73 3.45
C GLU A 460 -7.64 45.76 2.56
N LEU A 461 -6.59 45.15 3.13
CA LEU A 461 -5.78 44.15 2.44
C LEU A 461 -6.56 42.86 2.15
N LYS A 462 -7.44 42.44 3.07
CA LYS A 462 -8.36 41.31 2.82
C LYS A 462 -9.28 41.60 1.62
N GLY A 463 -9.77 42.84 1.49
CA GLY A 463 -10.52 43.29 0.32
C GLY A 463 -9.73 43.19 -0.98
N LYS A 464 -8.48 43.67 -0.98
CA LYS A 464 -7.57 43.60 -2.15
C LYS A 464 -7.24 42.15 -2.54
N ILE A 465 -7.07 41.25 -1.56
CA ILE A 465 -6.88 39.82 -1.79
C ILE A 465 -8.10 39.21 -2.47
N ARG A 466 -9.31 39.53 -1.98
CA ARG A 466 -10.56 39.07 -2.58
C ARG A 466 -10.70 39.53 -4.03
N GLU A 467 -10.47 40.81 -4.30
CA GLU A 467 -10.55 41.36 -5.67
C GLU A 467 -9.60 40.64 -6.63
N CYS A 468 -8.36 40.38 -6.22
CA CYS A 468 -7.40 39.66 -7.07
C CYS A 468 -7.77 38.20 -7.31
N ILE A 469 -8.39 37.54 -6.32
CA ILE A 469 -8.92 36.18 -6.46
C ILE A 469 -10.12 36.16 -7.41
N GLU A 470 -11.02 37.14 -7.31
CA GLU A 470 -12.19 37.27 -8.18
C GLU A 470 -11.78 37.50 -9.64
N GLN A 471 -10.77 38.34 -9.88
CA GLN A 471 -10.24 38.64 -11.22
C GLN A 471 -9.45 37.49 -11.85
N PHE A 472 -9.01 36.51 -11.06
CA PHE A 472 -8.27 35.36 -11.58
C PHE A 472 -9.17 34.43 -12.40
N ARG A 473 -8.81 34.25 -13.66
CA ARG A 473 -9.30 33.17 -14.53
C ARG A 473 -8.08 32.41 -15.06
N PRO A 474 -8.02 31.07 -14.96
CA PRO A 474 -6.93 30.32 -15.57
C PRO A 474 -6.90 30.57 -17.08
N GLN A 475 -5.70 30.61 -17.70
CA GLN A 475 -5.62 30.80 -19.14
C GLN A 475 -6.27 29.61 -19.85
N ALA A 476 -7.35 29.87 -20.58
CA ALA A 476 -8.06 28.87 -21.36
C ALA A 476 -7.09 28.17 -22.32
N GLN A 477 -7.08 26.83 -22.30
CA GLN A 477 -6.54 26.05 -23.40
C GLN A 477 -7.21 26.56 -24.69
N LYS A 478 -6.39 26.99 -25.65
CA LYS A 478 -6.82 27.26 -27.02
C LYS A 478 -7.50 26.01 -27.58
N GLY A 479 -8.83 26.00 -27.62
CA GLY A 479 -9.57 24.85 -28.14
C GLY A 479 -11.07 24.87 -27.91
N PHE A 480 -11.73 26.04 -27.91
CA PHE A 480 -13.19 26.09 -27.97
C PHE A 480 -13.59 26.95 -29.16
N ASN A 481 -13.75 26.30 -30.31
CA ASN A 481 -14.69 26.78 -31.32
C ASN A 481 -16.04 26.13 -30.97
N GLU A 482 -17.04 26.97 -30.70
CA GLU A 482 -18.44 26.58 -30.81
C GLU A 482 -18.65 25.93 -32.18
N SER A 483 -19.07 24.66 -32.20
CA SER A 483 -19.62 24.05 -33.41
C SER A 483 -20.94 23.37 -33.06
N GLU A 484 -21.92 23.56 -33.94
CA GLU A 484 -23.33 23.16 -33.84
C GLU A 484 -23.59 21.63 -33.70
N ASN A 485 -22.58 20.82 -33.35
CA ASN A 485 -22.66 19.38 -33.21
C ASN A 485 -23.01 18.89 -31.78
N ASP A 486 -22.99 19.77 -30.77
CA ASP A 486 -23.31 19.39 -29.38
C ASP A 486 -24.80 19.05 -29.16
N GLY A 487 -25.69 19.60 -29.97
CA GLY A 487 -27.14 19.36 -29.85
C GLY A 487 -27.55 17.91 -30.14
N GLN A 488 -26.80 17.20 -30.98
CA GLN A 488 -27.13 15.82 -31.36
C GLN A 488 -26.62 14.83 -30.30
N ALA A 489 -25.42 15.05 -29.75
CA ALA A 489 -24.87 14.25 -28.67
C ALA A 489 -25.59 14.45 -27.32
N ALA A 490 -26.13 15.65 -27.05
CA ALA A 490 -26.97 15.90 -25.87
C ALA A 490 -28.34 15.21 -26.00
N ARG A 491 -28.93 15.18 -27.21
CA ARG A 491 -30.18 14.48 -27.51
C ARG A 491 -30.04 12.95 -27.40
N GLU A 492 -28.95 12.38 -27.91
CA GLU A 492 -28.66 10.94 -27.79
C GLU A 492 -28.46 10.52 -26.31
N ARG A 493 -27.79 11.36 -25.51
CA ARG A 493 -27.54 11.10 -24.08
C ARG A 493 -28.78 11.22 -23.21
N ALA A 494 -29.61 12.24 -23.43
CA ALA A 494 -30.89 12.38 -22.73
C ALA A 494 -31.79 11.16 -23.00
N LYS A 495 -31.80 10.68 -24.24
CA LYS A 495 -32.55 9.48 -24.63
C LYS A 495 -32.06 8.22 -23.90
N ASN A 496 -30.75 8.02 -23.79
CA ASN A 496 -30.16 6.87 -23.10
C ASN A 496 -30.47 6.82 -21.59
N HIS A 497 -30.64 7.97 -20.91
CA HIS A 497 -30.99 7.99 -19.47
C HIS A 497 -32.44 7.59 -19.19
N PHE A 498 -33.36 7.85 -20.14
CA PHE A 498 -34.76 7.44 -19.98
C PHE A 498 -35.07 6.04 -20.55
N GLU A 499 -34.24 5.51 -21.46
CA GLU A 499 -34.43 4.18 -22.07
C GLU A 499 -34.31 3.01 -21.07
N GLY A 500 -33.69 3.22 -19.89
CA GLY A 500 -33.60 2.24 -18.80
C GLY A 500 -34.64 2.39 -17.69
N MET A 501 -35.48 3.43 -17.72
CA MET A 501 -36.42 3.73 -16.64
C MET A 501 -37.77 3.04 -16.87
N SER A 502 -38.39 2.58 -15.77
CA SER A 502 -39.76 2.03 -15.84
C SER A 502 -40.77 3.12 -16.21
N LYS A 503 -41.90 2.73 -16.80
CA LYS A 503 -42.93 3.69 -17.22
C LYS A 503 -43.53 4.42 -16.01
N GLU A 504 -43.62 3.74 -14.88
CA GLU A 504 -44.12 4.27 -13.61
C GLU A 504 -43.19 5.35 -13.08
N LEU A 505 -41.87 5.16 -13.17
CA LEU A 505 -40.88 6.13 -12.76
C LEU A 505 -40.91 7.38 -13.65
N ILE A 506 -40.98 7.19 -14.97
CA ILE A 506 -41.08 8.30 -15.93
C ILE A 506 -42.36 9.12 -15.69
N GLU A 507 -43.49 8.46 -15.42
CA GLU A 507 -44.76 9.14 -15.16
C GLU A 507 -44.76 9.89 -13.83
N CYS A 508 -44.16 9.30 -12.79
CA CYS A 508 -43.97 9.99 -11.52
C CYS A 508 -43.13 11.27 -11.69
N ILE A 509 -42.01 11.20 -12.41
CA ILE A 509 -41.14 12.36 -12.64
C ILE A 509 -41.91 13.45 -13.39
N LYS A 510 -42.64 13.10 -14.47
CA LYS A 510 -43.47 14.06 -15.22
C LYS A 510 -44.50 14.77 -14.34
N ASN A 511 -45.11 14.04 -13.40
CA ASN A 511 -46.09 14.61 -12.47
C ASN A 511 -45.45 15.56 -11.45
N LEU A 512 -44.21 15.31 -11.03
CA LEU A 512 -43.48 16.18 -10.11
C LEU A 512 -42.96 17.46 -10.78
N VAL A 513 -42.30 17.34 -11.94
CA VAL A 513 -41.62 18.49 -12.58
C VAL A 513 -42.48 19.20 -13.63
N GLY A 514 -43.59 18.57 -14.04
CA GLY A 514 -44.45 19.05 -15.12
C GLY A 514 -43.92 18.66 -16.51
N GLN A 515 -44.86 18.46 -17.44
CA GLN A 515 -44.57 17.96 -18.79
C GLN A 515 -43.59 18.83 -19.58
N GLU A 516 -43.64 20.16 -19.40
CA GLU A 516 -42.76 21.09 -20.12
C GLU A 516 -41.30 20.99 -19.64
N ALA A 517 -41.06 20.95 -18.33
CA ALA A 517 -39.72 20.80 -17.77
C ALA A 517 -39.13 19.43 -18.10
N PHE A 518 -39.96 18.38 -17.99
CA PHE A 518 -39.57 17.04 -18.41
C PHE A 518 -39.15 16.99 -19.89
N ASN A 519 -39.94 17.61 -20.78
CA ASN A 519 -39.63 17.63 -22.21
C ASN A 519 -38.34 18.39 -22.53
N LYS A 520 -38.01 19.46 -21.78
CA LYS A 520 -36.74 20.18 -21.94
C LYS A 520 -35.53 19.31 -21.59
N VAL A 521 -35.63 18.50 -20.53
CA VAL A 521 -34.56 17.55 -20.17
C VAL A 521 -34.51 16.37 -21.14
N ALA A 522 -35.67 15.79 -21.51
CA ALA A 522 -35.75 14.68 -22.45
C ALA A 522 -35.29 15.02 -23.86
N SER A 523 -35.39 16.29 -24.27
CA SER A 523 -34.87 16.79 -25.55
C SER A 523 -33.42 17.25 -25.50
N GLY A 524 -32.75 17.17 -24.34
CA GLY A 524 -31.36 17.58 -24.15
C GLY A 524 -31.16 19.11 -24.08
N GLU A 525 -32.23 19.89 -23.95
CA GLU A 525 -32.17 21.34 -23.74
C GLU A 525 -31.70 21.69 -22.32
N LYS A 526 -31.92 20.79 -21.35
CA LYS A 526 -31.49 20.89 -19.95
C LYS A 526 -30.81 19.61 -19.49
N SER A 527 -29.89 19.73 -18.53
CA SER A 527 -29.14 18.59 -17.98
C SER A 527 -30.05 17.66 -17.17
N PHE A 528 -29.80 16.34 -17.26
CA PHE A 528 -30.51 15.35 -16.43
C PHE A 528 -30.27 15.54 -14.93
N SER A 529 -29.15 16.17 -14.54
CA SER A 529 -28.87 16.50 -13.13
C SER A 529 -29.92 17.42 -12.51
N GLU A 530 -30.67 18.17 -13.31
CA GLU A 530 -31.78 19.01 -12.83
C GLU A 530 -33.00 18.20 -12.37
N LEU A 531 -33.09 16.90 -12.69
CA LEU A 531 -34.17 16.01 -12.23
C LEU A 531 -33.72 15.07 -11.11
N ARG A 532 -32.48 15.18 -10.62
CA ARG A 532 -31.87 14.16 -9.75
C ARG A 532 -32.63 13.99 -8.44
N GLU A 533 -33.11 15.08 -7.85
CA GLU A 533 -33.87 15.06 -6.60
C GLU A 533 -35.27 14.44 -6.83
N GLU A 534 -35.94 14.78 -7.92
CA GLU A 534 -37.28 14.28 -8.24
C GLU A 534 -37.26 12.81 -8.68
N VAL A 535 -36.21 12.38 -9.38
CA VAL A 535 -35.96 10.97 -9.70
C VAL A 535 -35.79 10.17 -8.41
N ALA A 536 -34.97 10.65 -7.46
CA ALA A 536 -34.77 9.99 -6.18
C ALA A 536 -36.07 9.92 -5.36
N MET A 537 -36.84 11.01 -5.32
CA MET A 537 -38.16 11.04 -4.68
C MET A 537 -39.12 10.03 -5.30
N CYS A 538 -39.19 9.95 -6.62
CA CYS A 538 -40.06 9.00 -7.31
C CYS A 538 -39.64 7.54 -7.08
N MET A 539 -38.34 7.24 -7.03
CA MET A 539 -37.87 5.90 -6.70
C MET A 539 -38.27 5.47 -5.29
N GLU A 540 -38.23 6.38 -4.32
CA GLU A 540 -38.72 6.09 -2.95
C GLU A 540 -40.25 5.95 -2.92
N MET A 541 -41.00 6.80 -3.63
CA MET A 541 -42.47 6.71 -3.69
C MET A 541 -42.97 5.42 -4.36
N ILE A 542 -42.24 4.89 -5.33
CA ILE A 542 -42.58 3.65 -6.03
C ILE A 542 -42.23 2.41 -5.18
N ARG A 543 -41.33 2.54 -4.21
CA ARG A 543 -40.86 1.46 -3.32
C ARG A 543 -41.93 0.98 -2.32
N ASP A 544 -42.88 1.83 -1.96
CA ASP A 544 -43.94 1.55 -0.99
C ASP A 544 -45.18 0.83 -1.57
N VAL A 545 -45.12 0.43 -2.85
CA VAL A 545 -46.17 -0.40 -3.47
C VAL A 545 -45.80 -1.88 -3.33
N PRO A 546 -46.63 -2.74 -2.70
CA PRO A 546 -46.31 -4.16 -2.55
C PRO A 546 -46.28 -4.83 -3.93
N SER A 547 -45.09 -5.24 -4.38
CA SER A 547 -44.87 -5.83 -5.70
C SER A 547 -45.29 -7.30 -5.75
N THR A 548 -46.09 -7.66 -6.75
CA THR A 548 -46.05 -9.00 -7.34
C THR A 548 -44.99 -9.01 -8.45
N ASP A 549 -43.94 -9.80 -8.23
CA ASP A 549 -42.88 -10.33 -9.10
C ASP A 549 -42.55 -9.64 -10.45
N GLN A 550 -41.27 -9.23 -10.57
CA GLN A 550 -40.36 -9.21 -11.76
C GLN A 550 -39.48 -7.95 -11.96
N HIS A 551 -39.53 -6.93 -11.09
CA HIS A 551 -38.79 -5.66 -11.33
C HIS A 551 -37.61 -5.33 -10.41
N THR A 552 -37.19 -6.24 -9.52
CA THR A 552 -36.15 -5.94 -8.51
C THR A 552 -34.74 -5.80 -9.11
N GLU A 553 -34.43 -6.54 -10.18
CA GLU A 553 -33.07 -6.61 -10.75
C GLU A 553 -32.68 -5.34 -11.54
N SER A 554 -33.67 -4.63 -12.12
CA SER A 554 -33.41 -3.41 -12.89
C SER A 554 -33.16 -2.18 -12.00
N ILE A 555 -33.68 -2.18 -10.77
CA ILE A 555 -33.54 -1.08 -9.81
C ILE A 555 -32.16 -1.14 -9.10
N GLU A 556 -31.63 -2.34 -8.86
CA GLU A 556 -30.28 -2.51 -8.29
C GLU A 556 -29.18 -2.10 -9.28
N ASN A 557 -29.30 -2.45 -10.57
CA ASN A 557 -28.33 -2.01 -11.59
C ASN A 557 -28.33 -0.48 -11.82
N MET A 558 -29.47 0.20 -11.68
CA MET A 558 -29.52 1.67 -11.76
C MET A 558 -28.91 2.34 -10.53
N ARG A 559 -29.01 1.71 -9.34
CA ARG A 559 -28.37 2.22 -8.11
C ARG A 559 -26.85 2.21 -8.24
N ASP A 560 -26.27 1.13 -8.78
CA ASP A 560 -24.83 1.00 -9.00
C ASP A 560 -24.29 1.95 -10.08
N THR A 561 -25.15 2.40 -10.99
CA THR A 561 -24.79 3.36 -12.06
C THR A 561 -24.87 4.81 -11.58
N MET A 562 -25.67 5.13 -10.55
CA MET A 562 -25.74 6.48 -9.96
C MET A 562 -24.83 6.70 -8.74
N GLN A 563 -24.27 5.61 -8.17
CA GLN A 563 -23.26 5.66 -7.11
C GLN A 563 -21.82 5.69 -7.64
N LYS A 564 -21.61 5.35 -8.92
CA LYS A 564 -20.40 5.67 -9.67
C LYS A 564 -20.58 7.05 -10.31
#